data_AF-A0A1F9X566-F1
#
_entry.id   AF-A0A1F9X566-F1
#
_cell.length_a   1.000
_cell.length_b   1.000
_cell.length_c   1.000
_cell.angle_alpha   90.00
_cell.angle_beta   90.00
_cell.angle_gamma   90.00
#
_symmetry.space_group_name_H-M   'P 1'
#
loop_
_entity.id
_entity.type
_entity.pdbx_description
1 polymer ?
#
loop_
_entity_poly.entity_id
_entity_poly.type
_entity_poly.pdbx_seq_one_letter_code
_entity_poly.pdbx_strand_id
1 'polypeptide(L)'
;MKKRFYQFVALFIFASLLVFQAPKQIFAADIAETSIETKIQIETSLEDRLRKVLTEIAGTEKIIIIINTEMYSEKEKKELQIKTVDERPKMVLPGVPVKENIGERKIEDLLAPLDIGKTKTAIKKISATIIVDKAVSASVIEIMKKVAFGLLGIDETRGDQLIIERMNFKQNPFYWYSLLYPPNLYWVIIIALATFFVFGSVLFLFNPFKIFSKSLVEVIAGLVAAQKEANTSSQDFGAQNQQSTSVETASAQTASLSHDSENRKPFWFIVPQEINQLRESIKTESSENIAVILNYIDRDMASKLFADLNADQKMKVSELFSNVKQMDPDAVKSLEQKVRDTLNYSLGGDEILVKLLDYSDKATQDKIIANFKAKNPPLAAKLMKSVFSFEDIVNFSGETLQTVMRRINLSAFAQILKTMPEQYTAKIMEALTEAGRKRLQQEMELGKPLSAQRIIEEKRRVIESIRKLNAEGIIELI
;
A
#
# COMPACT_ATOMS: atom_id res chain seq x y z
N MET A 1 -6.12 -59.01 41.88
CA MET A 1 -5.09 -58.47 40.96
C MET A 1 -5.52 -57.19 40.21
N LYS A 2 -6.77 -57.05 39.74
CA LYS A 2 -7.20 -55.86 38.95
C LYS A 2 -7.13 -54.50 39.69
N LYS A 3 -7.36 -54.46 41.01
CA LYS A 3 -7.37 -53.20 41.79
C LYS A 3 -5.98 -52.56 41.97
N ARG A 4 -4.92 -53.38 42.01
CA ARG A 4 -3.52 -52.91 42.10
C ARG A 4 -2.99 -52.41 40.76
N PHE A 5 -3.52 -52.93 39.65
CA PHE A 5 -3.16 -52.47 38.30
C PHE A 5 -3.65 -51.03 38.03
N TYR A 6 -4.90 -50.72 38.40
CA TYR A 6 -5.44 -49.36 38.28
C TYR A 6 -4.73 -48.35 39.18
N GLN A 7 -4.29 -48.75 40.38
CA GLN A 7 -3.47 -47.88 41.22
C GLN A 7 -2.10 -47.60 40.61
N PHE A 8 -1.48 -48.59 39.95
CA PHE A 8 -0.19 -48.39 39.28
C PHE A 8 -0.31 -47.49 38.04
N VAL A 9 -1.37 -47.67 37.25
CA VAL A 9 -1.65 -46.84 36.08
C VAL A 9 -2.02 -45.40 36.48
N ALA A 10 -2.80 -45.22 37.56
CA ALA A 10 -3.11 -43.89 38.09
C ALA A 10 -1.85 -43.18 38.63
N LEU A 11 -0.94 -43.90 39.30
CA LEU A 11 0.33 -43.33 39.79
C LEU A 11 1.26 -42.95 38.62
N PHE A 12 1.25 -43.72 37.53
CA PHE A 12 2.07 -43.44 36.34
C PHE A 12 1.55 -42.24 35.54
N ILE A 13 0.22 -42.07 35.45
CA ILE A 13 -0.40 -40.88 34.84
C ILE A 13 -0.16 -39.64 35.70
N PHE A 14 -0.19 -39.76 37.03
CA PHE A 14 0.08 -38.63 37.93
C PHE A 14 1.57 -38.24 37.96
N ALA A 15 2.49 -39.22 37.84
CA ALA A 15 3.92 -38.96 37.70
C ALA A 15 4.28 -38.33 36.33
N SER A 16 3.57 -38.69 35.27
CA SER A 16 3.71 -38.05 33.94
C SER A 16 3.23 -36.59 33.95
N LEU A 17 2.18 -36.28 34.72
CA LEU A 17 1.66 -34.90 34.85
C LEU A 17 2.58 -33.97 35.66
N LEU A 18 3.42 -34.52 36.53
CA LEU A 18 4.33 -33.75 37.40
C LEU A 18 5.68 -33.41 36.75
N VAL A 19 6.03 -34.07 35.63
CA VAL A 19 7.23 -33.73 34.84
C VAL A 19 7.00 -32.49 33.96
N PHE A 20 5.74 -32.03 33.80
CA PHE A 20 5.41 -30.84 33.01
C PHE A 20 5.33 -29.51 33.81
N GLN A 21 5.60 -29.55 35.12
CA GLN A 21 5.55 -28.39 36.02
C GLN A 21 6.91 -28.12 36.69
N ALA A 22 8.01 -28.37 35.98
CA ALA A 22 9.26 -27.67 36.31
C ALA A 22 9.09 -26.21 35.86
N PRO A 23 9.37 -25.20 36.70
CA PRO A 23 9.44 -23.83 36.24
C PRO A 23 10.54 -23.79 35.17
N LYS A 24 10.14 -23.65 33.90
CA LYS A 24 11.10 -23.28 32.85
C LYS A 24 11.76 -22.01 33.36
N GLN A 25 13.06 -22.07 33.60
CA GLN A 25 13.89 -20.87 33.75
C GLN A 25 13.86 -20.12 32.41
N ILE A 26 12.78 -19.38 32.18
CA ILE A 26 12.59 -18.49 31.04
C ILE A 26 13.21 -17.16 31.45
N PHE A 27 14.53 -17.03 31.35
CA PHE A 27 15.18 -15.71 31.40
C PHE A 27 16.47 -15.64 30.56
N ALA A 28 16.73 -16.61 29.68
CA ALA A 28 17.89 -16.58 28.78
C ALA A 28 17.55 -16.54 27.28
N ALA A 29 16.33 -16.91 26.87
CA ALA A 29 15.95 -16.96 25.45
C ALA A 29 15.51 -15.59 24.88
N ASP A 30 14.71 -14.81 25.63
CA ASP A 30 14.23 -13.47 25.23
C ASP A 30 15.38 -12.44 25.05
N ILE A 31 16.48 -12.63 25.78
CA ILE A 31 17.64 -11.71 25.76
C ILE A 31 18.53 -12.00 24.53
N ALA A 32 18.54 -13.25 24.03
CA ALA A 32 19.28 -13.60 22.83
C ALA A 32 18.55 -13.10 21.56
N GLU A 33 17.23 -13.24 21.50
CA GLU A 33 16.43 -12.80 20.34
C GLU A 33 16.53 -11.28 20.10
N THR A 34 16.44 -10.47 21.15
CA THR A 34 16.58 -9.00 21.04
C THR A 34 17.96 -8.56 20.56
N SER A 35 19.04 -9.26 20.95
CA SER A 35 20.41 -8.93 20.52
C SER A 35 20.67 -9.29 19.06
N ILE A 36 20.10 -10.40 18.58
CA ILE A 36 20.21 -10.86 17.19
C ILE A 36 19.35 -9.98 16.28
N GLU A 37 18.13 -9.67 16.69
CA GLU A 37 17.24 -8.78 15.94
C GLU A 37 17.85 -7.37 15.81
N THR A 38 18.41 -6.83 16.89
CA THR A 38 19.12 -5.54 16.86
C THR A 38 20.34 -5.59 15.94
N LYS A 39 21.11 -6.68 15.97
CA LYS A 39 22.26 -6.88 15.06
C LYS A 39 21.80 -6.86 13.60
N ILE A 40 20.77 -7.62 13.26
CA ILE A 40 20.23 -7.71 11.89
C ILE A 40 19.72 -6.35 11.43
N GLN A 41 18.96 -5.62 12.27
CA GLN A 41 18.43 -4.29 11.93
C GLN A 41 19.56 -3.29 11.65
N ILE A 42 20.63 -3.31 12.44
CA ILE A 42 21.80 -2.45 12.22
C ILE A 42 22.47 -2.80 10.89
N GLU A 43 22.75 -4.09 10.63
CA GLU A 43 23.36 -4.56 9.37
C GLU A 43 22.53 -4.16 8.15
N THR A 44 21.23 -4.45 8.15
CA THR A 44 20.32 -4.09 7.06
C THR A 44 20.25 -2.57 6.86
N SER A 45 20.19 -1.79 7.95
CA SER A 45 20.13 -0.33 7.84
C SER A 45 21.41 0.30 7.27
N LEU A 46 22.58 -0.26 7.60
CA LEU A 46 23.87 0.17 7.05
C LEU A 46 24.00 -0.28 5.59
N GLU A 47 23.51 -1.47 5.26
CA GLU A 47 23.53 -2.01 3.89
C GLU A 47 22.69 -1.13 2.97
N ASP A 48 21.45 -0.81 3.35
CA ASP A 48 20.54 0.01 2.56
C ASP A 48 21.08 1.41 2.31
N ARG A 49 21.70 2.02 3.33
CA ARG A 49 22.31 3.35 3.22
C ARG A 49 23.49 3.32 2.26
N LEU A 50 24.38 2.34 2.41
CA LEU A 50 25.52 2.19 1.51
C LEU A 50 25.07 1.87 0.09
N ARG A 51 24.09 0.98 -0.09
CA ARG A 51 23.54 0.62 -1.40
C ARG A 51 23.04 1.85 -2.13
N LYS A 52 22.24 2.70 -1.48
CA LYS A 52 21.73 3.94 -2.09
C LYS A 52 22.84 4.88 -2.54
N VAL A 53 23.85 5.09 -1.70
CA VAL A 53 24.92 6.05 -2.03
C VAL A 53 25.91 5.48 -3.05
N LEU A 54 26.25 4.20 -2.94
CA LEU A 54 27.24 3.56 -3.79
C LEU A 54 26.71 3.26 -5.19
N THR A 55 25.41 2.98 -5.34
CA THR A 55 24.78 2.82 -6.67
C THR A 55 24.77 4.12 -7.46
N GLU A 56 24.49 5.25 -6.80
CA GLU A 56 24.58 6.59 -7.40
C GLU A 56 26.01 6.95 -7.83
N ILE A 57 27.02 6.58 -7.03
CA ILE A 57 28.44 6.83 -7.37
C ILE A 57 28.93 5.91 -8.49
N ALA A 58 28.54 4.64 -8.47
CA ALA A 58 28.98 3.65 -9.45
C ALA A 58 28.21 3.74 -10.78
N GLY A 59 27.03 4.36 -10.80
CA GLY A 59 26.15 4.44 -11.96
C GLY A 59 25.60 3.07 -12.40
N THR A 60 25.55 2.09 -11.50
CA THR A 60 25.09 0.72 -11.78
C THR A 60 24.45 0.10 -10.55
N GLU A 61 23.39 -0.68 -10.76
CA GLU A 61 22.74 -1.48 -9.70
C GLU A 61 23.48 -2.79 -9.41
N LYS A 62 24.51 -3.12 -10.20
CA LYS A 62 25.33 -4.34 -10.07
C LYS A 62 26.36 -4.20 -8.94
N ILE A 63 25.86 -4.13 -7.70
CA ILE A 63 26.67 -4.02 -6.49
C ILE A 63 26.12 -4.97 -5.43
N ILE A 64 27.01 -5.78 -4.84
CA ILE A 64 26.71 -6.60 -3.67
C ILE A 64 27.42 -5.96 -2.48
N ILE A 65 26.70 -5.77 -1.39
CA ILE A 65 27.23 -5.20 -0.15
C ILE A 65 26.91 -6.21 0.94
N ILE A 66 27.93 -6.62 1.68
CA ILE A 66 27.81 -7.55 2.81
C ILE A 66 28.39 -6.82 4.02
N ILE A 67 27.59 -6.69 5.07
CA ILE A 67 28.01 -6.04 6.31
C ILE A 67 27.81 -7.03 7.45
N ASN A 68 28.87 -7.28 8.19
CA ASN A 68 28.84 -8.05 9.42
C ASN A 68 29.29 -7.16 10.57
N THR A 69 28.51 -7.15 11.63
CA THR A 69 28.78 -6.39 12.85
C THR A 69 28.92 -7.34 14.04
N GLU A 70 29.95 -7.13 14.85
CA GLU A 70 30.08 -7.79 16.15
C GLU A 70 29.65 -6.81 17.23
N MET A 71 28.82 -7.25 18.18
CA MET A 71 28.31 -6.42 19.27
C MET A 71 28.97 -6.81 20.60
N TYR A 72 29.18 -5.86 21.51
CA TYR A 72 29.67 -6.16 22.86
C TYR A 72 28.63 -6.94 23.68
N SER A 73 29.08 -7.98 24.39
CA SER A 73 28.25 -8.68 25.38
C SER A 73 27.94 -7.78 26.58
N GLU A 74 26.80 -7.97 27.24
CA GLU A 74 26.41 -7.26 28.48
C GLU A 74 27.49 -7.34 29.59
N LYS A 75 28.28 -8.42 29.64
CA LYS A 75 29.42 -8.54 30.57
C LYS A 75 30.59 -7.63 30.18
N GLU A 76 30.91 -7.54 28.89
CA GLU A 76 31.98 -6.68 28.36
C GLU A 76 31.59 -5.20 28.48
N LYS A 77 30.30 -4.86 28.26
CA LYS A 77 29.79 -3.49 28.47
C LYS A 77 29.97 -3.03 29.92
N LYS A 78 29.76 -3.92 30.90
CA LYS A 78 29.98 -3.62 32.33
C LYS A 78 31.47 -3.42 32.64
N GLU A 79 32.37 -4.22 32.09
CA GLU A 79 33.82 -4.00 32.25
C GLU A 79 34.33 -2.71 31.60
N LEU A 80 33.77 -2.32 30.43
CA LEU A 80 34.07 -1.05 29.76
C LEU A 80 33.56 0.17 30.56
N GLN A 81 32.41 0.05 31.22
CA GLN A 81 31.90 1.07 32.15
C GLN A 81 32.72 1.14 33.44
N ILE A 82 33.22 0.01 33.95
CA ILE A 82 34.07 -0.01 35.15
C ILE A 82 35.46 0.62 34.86
N LYS A 83 36.04 0.40 33.67
CA LYS A 83 37.32 1.01 33.27
C LYS A 83 37.26 2.51 32.99
N THR A 84 36.07 3.09 32.82
CA THR A 84 35.89 4.53 32.55
C THR A 84 35.58 5.36 33.80
N VAL A 85 35.49 4.72 34.99
CA VAL A 85 35.00 5.35 36.24
C VAL A 85 36.09 5.67 37.29
N ASP A 86 37.37 5.34 37.07
CA ASP A 86 38.49 5.87 37.89
C ASP A 86 39.43 6.67 36.96
N GLU A 87 39.79 7.94 37.18
CA GLU A 87 40.16 8.61 38.43
C GLU A 87 39.62 10.06 38.47
N ARG A 88 38.87 10.42 39.53
CA ARG A 88 39.03 11.60 40.41
C ARG A 88 37.84 11.60 41.39
N PRO A 89 38.04 11.35 42.69
CA PRO A 89 36.95 11.54 43.65
C PRO A 89 36.66 13.04 43.77
N LYS A 90 35.53 13.50 43.20
CA LYS A 90 34.97 14.82 43.50
C LYS A 90 34.49 14.78 44.95
N MET A 91 35.36 15.20 45.86
CA MET A 91 35.05 15.39 47.27
C MET A 91 34.00 16.51 47.38
N VAL A 92 32.74 16.14 47.65
CA VAL A 92 31.67 17.10 47.89
C VAL A 92 31.62 17.35 49.40
N LEU A 93 31.89 18.58 49.82
CA LEU A 93 31.78 18.97 51.22
C LEU A 93 30.29 19.12 51.60
N PRO A 94 29.84 18.58 52.75
CA PRO A 94 28.45 18.67 53.17
C PRO A 94 28.06 20.13 53.46
N GLY A 95 26.97 20.60 52.86
CA GLY A 95 26.36 21.90 53.17
C GLY A 95 26.44 23.00 52.10
N VAL A 96 27.03 22.74 50.92
CA VAL A 96 27.00 23.69 49.79
C VAL A 96 26.01 23.21 48.73
N PRO A 97 24.98 24.00 48.35
CA PRO A 97 24.08 23.60 47.27
C PRO A 97 24.86 23.53 45.95
N VAL A 98 24.85 22.37 45.33
CA VAL A 98 25.44 22.16 44.00
C VAL A 98 24.63 22.98 43.00
N LYS A 99 25.25 23.99 42.39
CA LYS A 99 24.68 24.66 41.22
C LYS A 99 24.68 23.65 40.07
N GLU A 100 23.51 23.08 39.78
CA GLU A 100 23.27 22.42 38.51
C GLU A 100 23.26 23.49 37.42
N ASN A 101 24.16 23.37 36.45
CA ASN A 101 24.11 24.18 35.24
C ASN A 101 22.92 23.69 34.38
N ILE A 102 21.78 24.37 34.53
CA ILE A 102 20.52 24.10 33.83
C ILE A 102 20.66 24.25 32.28
N GLY A 103 21.79 24.78 31.80
CA GLY A 103 22.09 24.98 30.38
C GLY A 103 22.50 23.73 29.61
N GLU A 104 22.99 22.67 30.26
CA GLU A 104 23.52 21.49 29.54
C GLU A 104 22.47 20.38 29.36
N ARG A 105 21.52 20.20 30.30
CA ARG A 105 20.52 19.13 30.22
C ARG A 105 19.43 19.34 29.16
N LYS A 106 19.20 20.56 28.64
CA LYS A 106 18.12 20.82 27.67
C LYS A 106 18.50 20.55 26.22
N ILE A 107 19.78 20.45 25.88
CA ILE A 107 20.22 20.33 24.48
C ILE A 107 20.29 18.86 24.05
N GLU A 108 20.57 17.94 24.97
CA GLU A 108 20.62 16.49 24.69
C GLU A 108 19.23 15.85 24.57
N ASP A 109 18.24 16.33 25.33
CA ASP A 109 16.86 15.78 25.29
C ASP A 109 16.00 16.34 24.14
N LEU A 110 16.41 17.44 23.48
CA LEU A 110 15.62 18.11 22.43
C LEU A 110 16.02 17.74 20.99
N LEU A 111 17.06 16.92 20.80
CA LEU A 111 17.57 16.51 19.48
C LEU A 111 17.48 14.99 19.24
N ALA A 112 16.33 14.38 19.52
CA ALA A 112 16.04 13.05 19.01
C ALA A 112 15.45 13.15 17.58
N PRO A 113 16.31 12.99 16.56
CA PRO A 113 16.17 11.82 15.73
C PRO A 113 17.52 11.10 15.60
N LEU A 114 17.51 9.81 15.90
CA LEU A 114 18.60 8.84 15.75
C LEU A 114 19.75 9.01 16.76
N ASP A 115 19.61 8.27 17.85
CA ASP A 115 20.60 8.06 18.91
C ASP A 115 21.81 7.24 18.38
N ILE A 116 22.63 7.85 17.50
CA ILE A 116 23.87 7.24 16.95
C ILE A 116 25.00 7.28 18.00
N GLY A 117 24.85 8.08 19.07
CA GLY A 117 25.79 8.13 20.19
C GLY A 117 25.81 6.82 21.00
N LYS A 118 24.65 6.18 21.18
CA LYS A 118 24.53 4.89 21.88
C LYS A 118 24.86 3.67 21.02
N THR A 119 24.79 3.77 19.69
CA THR A 119 25.14 2.66 18.78
C THR A 119 26.64 2.53 18.53
N LYS A 120 27.41 3.64 18.57
CA LYS A 120 28.88 3.58 18.48
C LYS A 120 29.54 2.82 19.63
N THR A 121 28.93 2.86 20.82
CA THR A 121 29.40 2.16 22.03
C THR A 121 28.94 0.70 22.11
N ALA A 122 28.05 0.25 21.22
CA ALA A 122 27.53 -1.12 21.21
C ALA A 122 28.26 -2.06 20.22
N ILE A 123 28.93 -1.50 19.22
CA ILE A 123 29.61 -2.26 18.15
C ILE A 123 31.07 -2.52 18.57
N LYS A 124 31.50 -3.78 18.51
CA LYS A 124 32.88 -4.23 18.75
C LYS A 124 33.72 -4.12 17.48
N LYS A 125 33.17 -4.57 16.35
CA LYS A 125 33.86 -4.60 15.05
C LYS A 125 32.86 -4.52 13.89
N ILE A 126 33.24 -3.84 12.81
CA ILE A 126 32.53 -3.78 11.54
C ILE A 126 33.40 -4.40 10.44
N SER A 127 32.82 -5.36 9.71
CA SER A 127 33.41 -5.93 8.51
C SER A 127 32.48 -5.71 7.34
N ALA A 128 32.94 -4.94 6.34
CA ALA A 128 32.17 -4.63 5.15
C ALA A 128 32.90 -5.13 3.90
N THR A 129 32.20 -5.92 3.09
CA THR A 129 32.66 -6.39 1.78
C THR A 129 31.76 -5.83 0.70
N ILE A 130 32.35 -5.09 -0.23
CA ILE A 130 31.65 -4.46 -1.36
C ILE A 130 32.17 -5.10 -2.64
N ILE A 131 31.28 -5.72 -3.40
CA ILE A 131 31.60 -6.33 -4.69
C ILE A 131 30.95 -5.51 -5.79
N VAL A 132 31.77 -4.99 -6.71
CA VAL A 132 31.34 -4.05 -7.75
C VAL A 132 31.63 -4.62 -9.14
N ASP A 133 30.83 -4.25 -10.14
CA ASP A 133 31.02 -4.74 -11.50
C ASP A 133 32.38 -4.33 -12.09
N LYS A 134 32.98 -5.23 -12.88
CA LYS A 134 34.27 -4.99 -13.55
C LYS A 134 34.26 -3.75 -14.46
N ALA A 135 33.10 -3.31 -14.94
CA ALA A 135 32.94 -2.10 -15.76
C ALA A 135 33.22 -0.80 -14.99
N VAL A 136 33.22 -0.82 -13.65
CA VAL A 136 33.48 0.37 -12.84
C VAL A 136 34.98 0.71 -12.85
N SER A 137 35.28 1.99 -13.13
CA SER A 137 36.65 2.48 -13.26
C SER A 137 37.38 2.52 -11.90
N ALA A 138 38.72 2.46 -11.94
CA ALA A 138 39.53 2.45 -10.72
C ALA A 138 39.41 3.73 -9.88
N SER A 139 39.21 4.88 -10.54
CA SER A 139 39.00 6.17 -9.87
C SER A 139 37.68 6.23 -9.11
N VAL A 140 36.60 5.68 -9.68
CA VAL A 140 35.29 5.59 -9.02
C VAL A 140 35.37 4.68 -7.80
N ILE A 141 36.13 3.59 -7.86
CA ILE A 141 36.32 2.67 -6.73
C ILE A 141 37.07 3.35 -5.57
N GLU A 142 38.02 4.24 -5.85
CA GLU A 142 38.70 5.01 -4.80
C GLU A 142 37.73 5.98 -4.09
N ILE A 143 36.82 6.60 -4.85
CA ILE A 143 35.76 7.47 -4.30
C ILE A 143 34.80 6.63 -3.45
N MET A 144 34.37 5.47 -3.95
CA MET A 144 33.53 4.53 -3.21
C MET A 144 34.20 4.10 -1.90
N LYS A 145 35.52 3.86 -1.90
CA LYS A 145 36.27 3.52 -0.68
C LYS A 145 36.23 4.65 0.34
N LYS A 146 36.47 5.91 -0.08
CA LYS A 146 36.43 7.08 0.81
C LYS A 146 35.03 7.33 1.38
N VAL A 147 33.99 7.20 0.55
CA VAL A 147 32.61 7.38 0.97
C VAL A 147 32.14 6.26 1.90
N ALA A 148 32.46 5.00 1.60
CA ALA A 148 32.14 3.88 2.46
C ALA A 148 32.82 3.99 3.83
N PHE A 149 34.08 4.43 3.87
CA PHE A 149 34.82 4.66 5.12
C PHE A 149 34.12 5.71 6.01
N GLY A 150 33.70 6.83 5.42
CA GLY A 150 33.01 7.90 6.15
C GLY A 150 31.60 7.50 6.61
N LEU A 151 30.85 6.75 5.81
CA LEU A 151 29.49 6.33 6.14
C LEU A 151 29.42 5.24 7.21
N LEU A 152 30.37 4.29 7.17
CA LEU A 152 30.45 3.21 8.15
C LEU A 152 31.14 3.62 9.45
N GLY A 153 31.86 4.75 9.46
CA GLY A 153 32.64 5.18 10.62
C GLY A 153 33.71 4.16 11.00
N ILE A 154 34.32 3.52 10.00
CA ILE A 154 35.34 2.48 10.16
C ILE A 154 36.54 3.07 10.90
N ASP A 155 36.98 2.37 11.93
CA ASP A 155 38.17 2.73 12.67
C ASP A 155 39.18 1.57 12.61
N GLU A 156 40.32 1.82 11.96
CA GLU A 156 41.39 0.83 11.83
C GLU A 156 41.94 0.41 13.20
N THR A 157 41.83 1.27 14.22
CA THR A 157 42.27 0.95 15.59
C THR A 157 41.33 0.00 16.32
N ARG A 158 40.07 -0.11 15.87
CA ARG A 158 39.05 -1.05 16.38
C ARG A 158 39.10 -2.41 15.68
N GLY A 159 39.96 -2.56 14.66
CA GLY A 159 40.09 -3.79 13.88
C GLY A 159 39.03 -3.96 12.79
N ASP A 160 38.35 -2.87 12.41
CA ASP A 160 37.35 -2.85 11.35
C ASP A 160 38.00 -3.12 9.98
N GLN A 161 37.27 -3.77 9.07
CA GLN A 161 37.79 -4.15 7.75
C GLN A 161 36.83 -3.73 6.63
N LEU A 162 37.38 -3.09 5.60
CA LEU A 162 36.68 -2.77 4.36
C LEU A 162 37.37 -3.44 3.18
N ILE A 163 36.69 -4.38 2.55
CA ILE A 163 37.18 -5.08 1.35
C ILE A 163 36.33 -4.63 0.17
N ILE A 164 36.97 -4.16 -0.90
CA ILE A 164 36.28 -3.84 -2.16
C ILE A 164 36.86 -4.72 -3.27
N GLU A 165 36.03 -5.59 -3.82
CA GLU A 165 36.40 -6.52 -4.89
C GLU A 165 35.65 -6.22 -6.19
N ARG A 166 36.25 -6.60 -7.31
CA ARG A 166 35.62 -6.49 -8.62
C ARG A 166 35.23 -7.87 -9.13
N MET A 167 33.98 -8.00 -9.57
CA MET A 167 33.46 -9.25 -10.13
C MET A 167 32.75 -8.98 -11.45
N ASN A 168 32.78 -9.96 -12.36
CA ASN A 168 31.96 -9.91 -13.57
C ASN A 168 30.57 -10.46 -13.24
N PHE A 169 29.56 -9.59 -13.19
CA PHE A 169 28.17 -10.00 -13.01
C PHE A 169 27.67 -10.62 -14.31
N LYS A 170 27.87 -11.93 -14.47
CA LYS A 170 27.28 -12.69 -15.57
C LYS A 170 25.77 -12.75 -15.37
N GLN A 171 25.02 -12.06 -16.24
CA GLN A 171 23.62 -12.39 -16.47
C GLN A 171 23.59 -13.75 -17.18
N ASN A 172 22.71 -14.67 -16.79
CA ASN A 172 22.46 -15.87 -17.59
C ASN A 172 21.90 -15.39 -18.94
N PRO A 173 22.67 -15.41 -20.04
CA PRO A 173 22.12 -14.96 -21.30
C PRO A 173 21.02 -15.94 -21.69
N PHE A 174 19.86 -15.41 -22.07
CA PHE A 174 18.76 -16.24 -22.53
C PHE A 174 19.21 -17.00 -23.79
N TYR A 175 19.37 -18.31 -23.65
CA TYR A 175 19.65 -19.18 -24.77
C TYR A 175 18.34 -19.68 -25.34
N TRP A 176 17.96 -19.28 -26.55
CA TRP A 176 16.70 -19.70 -27.17
C TRP A 176 16.56 -21.23 -27.25
N TYR A 177 17.67 -21.95 -27.41
CA TYR A 177 17.71 -23.42 -27.41
C TYR A 177 17.40 -24.03 -26.04
N SER A 178 17.51 -23.27 -24.93
CA SER A 178 17.09 -23.71 -23.58
C SER A 178 15.59 -23.93 -23.46
N LEU A 179 14.79 -23.36 -24.38
CA LEU A 179 13.35 -23.65 -24.48
C LEU A 179 13.07 -25.07 -24.98
N LEU A 180 14.02 -25.70 -25.68
CA LEU A 180 13.88 -27.04 -26.26
C LEU A 180 14.37 -28.15 -25.31
N TYR A 181 14.84 -27.83 -24.11
CA TYR A 181 15.20 -28.80 -23.08
C TYR A 181 14.04 -29.00 -22.07
N PRO A 182 13.87 -30.21 -21.50
CA PRO A 182 12.91 -30.43 -20.41
C PRO A 182 13.24 -29.52 -19.22
N PRO A 183 12.26 -28.86 -18.57
CA PRO A 183 10.81 -29.08 -18.64
C PRO A 183 10.04 -28.26 -19.72
N ASN A 184 10.69 -27.31 -20.40
CA ASN A 184 10.03 -26.34 -21.29
C ASN A 184 9.57 -26.93 -22.63
N LEU A 185 10.13 -28.08 -23.02
CA LEU A 185 9.83 -28.77 -24.27
C LEU A 185 8.34 -29.11 -24.43
N TYR A 186 7.64 -29.50 -23.36
CA TYR A 186 6.21 -29.81 -23.41
C TYR A 186 5.38 -28.59 -23.82
N TRP A 187 5.76 -27.41 -23.35
CA TRP A 187 5.03 -26.17 -23.64
C TRP A 187 5.21 -25.74 -25.10
N VAL A 188 6.42 -25.91 -25.64
CA VAL A 188 6.71 -25.66 -27.06
C VAL A 188 5.91 -26.61 -27.96
N ILE A 189 5.80 -27.89 -27.59
CA ILE A 189 5.01 -28.87 -28.34
C ILE A 189 3.51 -28.53 -28.29
N ILE A 190 2.98 -28.10 -27.14
CA ILE A 190 1.58 -27.70 -27.00
C ILE A 190 1.26 -26.48 -27.87
N ILE A 191 2.14 -25.47 -27.89
CA ILE A 191 1.96 -24.29 -28.74
C ILE A 191 1.99 -24.66 -30.22
N ALA A 192 2.90 -25.54 -30.63
CA ALA A 192 2.99 -26.03 -32.01
C ALA A 192 1.72 -26.78 -32.43
N LEU A 193 1.16 -27.62 -31.54
CA LEU A 193 -0.10 -28.32 -31.77
C LEU A 193 -1.29 -27.35 -31.86
N ALA A 194 -1.35 -26.37 -30.95
CA ALA A 194 -2.41 -25.36 -30.96
C ALA A 194 -2.37 -24.52 -32.24
N THR A 195 -1.19 -24.09 -32.69
CA THR A 195 -1.04 -23.34 -33.94
C THR A 195 -1.42 -24.17 -35.16
N PHE A 196 -1.03 -25.45 -35.20
CA PHE A 196 -1.45 -26.36 -36.27
C PHE A 196 -2.97 -26.56 -36.30
N PHE A 197 -3.61 -26.70 -35.14
CA PHE A 197 -5.06 -26.85 -35.02
C PHE A 197 -5.82 -25.60 -35.47
N VAL A 198 -5.36 -24.42 -35.06
CA VAL A 198 -5.95 -23.14 -35.51
C VAL A 198 -5.79 -22.98 -37.02
N PHE A 199 -4.61 -23.28 -37.58
CA PHE A 199 -4.37 -23.18 -39.02
C PHE A 199 -5.23 -24.18 -39.81
N GLY A 200 -5.34 -25.42 -39.35
CA GLY A 200 -6.22 -26.43 -39.94
C GLY A 200 -7.70 -26.04 -39.87
N SER A 201 -8.14 -25.47 -38.76
CA SER A 201 -9.51 -24.98 -38.58
C SER A 201 -9.85 -23.85 -39.55
N VAL A 202 -8.92 -22.91 -39.76
CA VAL A 202 -9.08 -21.82 -40.75
C VAL A 202 -9.17 -22.40 -42.16
N LEU A 203 -8.29 -23.33 -42.55
CA LEU A 203 -8.37 -23.93 -43.88
C LEU A 203 -9.66 -24.74 -44.10
N PHE A 204 -10.16 -25.42 -43.07
CA PHE A 204 -11.40 -26.21 -43.13
C PHE A 204 -12.66 -25.33 -43.23
N LEU A 205 -12.74 -24.25 -42.46
CA LEU A 205 -13.90 -23.34 -42.45
C LEU A 205 -14.00 -22.47 -43.71
N PHE A 206 -12.87 -22.06 -44.29
CA PHE A 206 -12.88 -21.15 -45.45
C PHE A 206 -13.07 -21.85 -46.81
N ASN A 207 -12.90 -23.18 -46.88
CA ASN A 207 -13.08 -23.93 -48.12
C ASN A 207 -14.55 -23.98 -48.61
N PRO A 208 -15.57 -24.32 -47.78
CA PRO A 208 -16.97 -24.26 -48.20
C PRO A 208 -17.48 -22.84 -48.43
N PHE A 209 -16.90 -21.83 -47.77
CA PHE A 209 -17.28 -20.42 -47.94
C PHE A 209 -16.94 -19.88 -49.33
N LYS A 210 -15.84 -20.33 -49.95
CA LYS A 210 -15.49 -19.99 -51.35
C LYS A 210 -16.48 -20.55 -52.38
N ILE A 211 -17.12 -21.68 -52.08
CA ILE A 211 -18.13 -22.29 -52.96
C ILE A 211 -19.46 -21.53 -52.78
N PHE A 212 -19.83 -21.24 -51.53
CA PHE A 212 -21.04 -20.49 -51.18
C PHE A 212 -21.03 -19.04 -51.69
N SER A 213 -19.89 -18.36 -51.70
CA SER A 213 -19.81 -16.98 -52.19
C SER A 213 -20.06 -16.86 -53.70
N LYS A 214 -19.67 -17.87 -54.49
CA LYS A 214 -19.95 -17.89 -55.94
C LYS A 214 -21.44 -18.06 -56.24
N SER A 215 -22.12 -18.96 -55.52
CA SER A 215 -23.56 -19.16 -55.69
C SER A 215 -24.36 -17.95 -55.20
N LEU A 216 -23.91 -17.25 -54.17
CA LEU A 216 -24.54 -16.01 -53.70
C LEU A 216 -24.49 -14.89 -54.75
N VAL A 217 -23.35 -14.72 -55.42
CA VAL A 217 -23.20 -13.71 -56.49
C VAL A 217 -24.07 -14.06 -57.70
N GLU A 218 -24.20 -15.34 -58.04
CA GLU A 218 -25.05 -15.81 -59.14
C GLU A 218 -26.55 -15.65 -58.84
N VAL A 219 -26.97 -15.94 -57.60
CA VAL A 219 -28.35 -15.72 -57.13
C VAL A 219 -28.68 -14.23 -57.04
N ILE A 220 -27.75 -13.39 -56.59
CA ILE A 220 -27.95 -11.93 -56.56
C ILE A 220 -28.03 -11.38 -57.99
N ALA A 221 -27.19 -11.83 -58.91
CA ALA A 221 -27.27 -11.42 -60.31
C ALA A 221 -28.60 -11.85 -60.97
N GLY A 222 -29.09 -13.05 -60.65
CA GLY A 222 -30.41 -13.53 -61.08
C GLY A 222 -31.58 -12.76 -60.48
N LEU A 223 -31.50 -12.39 -59.19
CA LEU A 223 -32.50 -11.56 -58.52
C LEU A 223 -32.54 -10.14 -59.07
N VAL A 224 -31.40 -9.53 -59.38
CA VAL A 224 -31.32 -8.19 -59.99
C VAL A 224 -31.89 -8.20 -61.41
N ALA A 225 -31.70 -9.28 -62.16
CA ALA A 225 -32.33 -9.47 -63.47
C ALA A 225 -33.86 -9.64 -63.36
N ALA A 226 -34.34 -10.47 -62.43
CA ALA A 226 -35.77 -10.69 -62.19
C ALA A 226 -36.49 -9.45 -61.64
N GLN A 227 -35.81 -8.63 -60.84
CA GLN A 227 -36.37 -7.40 -60.26
C GLN A 227 -36.49 -6.25 -61.29
N LYS A 228 -35.77 -6.35 -62.42
CA LYS A 228 -35.91 -5.43 -63.56
C LYS A 228 -37.15 -5.74 -64.41
N GLU A 229 -37.63 -6.98 -64.38
CA GLU A 229 -38.85 -7.42 -65.07
C GLU A 229 -40.11 -7.24 -64.20
N ALA A 230 -39.99 -7.36 -62.88
CA ALA A 230 -41.12 -7.28 -61.94
C ALA A 230 -41.58 -5.85 -61.57
N ASN A 231 -40.78 -4.80 -61.83
CA ASN A 231 -41.14 -3.41 -61.48
C ASN A 231 -42.09 -2.70 -62.48
N THR A 232 -42.70 -3.43 -63.41
CA THR A 232 -43.68 -2.89 -64.38
C THR A 232 -45.14 -3.18 -63.97
N SER A 233 -45.41 -3.76 -62.79
CA SER A 233 -46.79 -4.13 -62.43
C SER A 233 -47.06 -4.05 -60.92
N SER A 234 -47.78 -2.98 -60.54
CA SER A 234 -48.89 -2.92 -59.56
C SER A 234 -48.61 -3.39 -58.12
N GLN A 235 -48.65 -2.48 -57.11
CA GLN A 235 -49.85 -2.16 -56.32
C GLN A 235 -50.65 -3.40 -55.87
N ASP A 236 -50.69 -3.73 -54.57
CA ASP A 236 -51.86 -3.51 -53.68
C ASP A 236 -51.71 -4.16 -52.27
N PHE A 237 -52.30 -3.50 -51.27
CA PHE A 237 -52.82 -3.95 -49.95
C PHE A 237 -52.13 -4.99 -49.04
N GLY A 238 -52.08 -4.64 -47.74
CA GLY A 238 -52.84 -5.42 -46.72
C GLY A 238 -52.10 -6.23 -45.64
N ALA A 239 -51.95 -5.60 -44.47
CA ALA A 239 -51.95 -6.13 -43.08
C ALA A 239 -52.05 -7.65 -42.78
N GLN A 240 -51.14 -8.19 -41.94
CA GLN A 240 -51.37 -8.65 -40.55
C GLN A 240 -50.30 -9.66 -40.04
N ASN A 241 -49.59 -9.20 -38.98
CA ASN A 241 -49.39 -9.83 -37.67
C ASN A 241 -48.53 -11.10 -37.40
N GLN A 242 -47.90 -11.01 -36.21
CA GLN A 242 -47.31 -12.00 -35.29
C GLN A 242 -45.86 -12.45 -35.54
N GLN A 243 -44.88 -11.96 -34.75
CA GLN A 243 -44.44 -12.45 -33.41
C GLN A 243 -43.16 -13.30 -33.63
N SER A 244 -41.98 -13.08 -33.05
CA SER A 244 -41.58 -12.66 -31.70
C SER A 244 -40.10 -12.22 -31.71
N THR A 245 -39.74 -11.34 -30.77
CA THR A 245 -38.63 -11.41 -29.77
C THR A 245 -37.42 -12.32 -30.11
N SER A 246 -36.15 -11.99 -29.93
CA SER A 246 -35.43 -10.99 -29.12
C SER A 246 -34.06 -10.72 -29.73
N VAL A 247 -33.60 -9.48 -29.58
CA VAL A 247 -32.19 -9.10 -29.59
C VAL A 247 -31.62 -9.47 -28.22
N GLU A 248 -30.62 -10.34 -28.18
CA GLU A 248 -29.70 -10.54 -27.05
C GLU A 248 -28.33 -10.88 -27.66
N THR A 249 -27.48 -9.89 -27.92
CA THR A 249 -26.58 -9.18 -26.99
C THR A 249 -25.48 -10.08 -26.44
N ALA A 250 -24.28 -9.89 -27.02
CA ALA A 250 -22.99 -9.80 -26.37
C ALA A 250 -22.80 -10.58 -25.05
N SER A 251 -22.26 -11.80 -25.15
CA SER A 251 -21.54 -12.46 -24.07
C SER A 251 -20.35 -13.24 -24.65
N ALA A 252 -19.25 -12.55 -24.93
CA ALA A 252 -18.01 -13.22 -25.37
C ALA A 252 -16.73 -12.50 -24.90
N GLN A 253 -16.79 -11.78 -23.78
CA GLN A 253 -15.62 -11.18 -23.14
C GLN A 253 -15.65 -11.36 -21.61
N THR A 254 -15.91 -12.58 -21.16
CA THR A 254 -15.74 -12.99 -19.75
C THR A 254 -15.31 -14.45 -19.72
N ALA A 255 -14.14 -14.78 -20.25
CA ALA A 255 -13.65 -16.17 -20.26
C ALA A 255 -12.16 -16.33 -19.88
N SER A 256 -11.45 -15.26 -19.52
CA SER A 256 -10.03 -15.31 -19.19
C SER A 256 -9.69 -15.10 -17.70
N LEU A 257 -10.66 -15.15 -16.79
CA LEU A 257 -10.42 -15.01 -15.34
C LEU A 257 -10.72 -16.28 -14.52
N SER A 258 -11.11 -17.38 -15.15
CA SER A 258 -11.74 -18.51 -14.46
C SER A 258 -10.81 -19.57 -13.88
N HIS A 259 -9.48 -19.41 -13.94
CA HIS A 259 -8.55 -20.48 -13.52
C HIS A 259 -7.81 -20.22 -12.20
N ASP A 260 -8.05 -19.09 -11.52
CA ASP A 260 -7.36 -18.70 -10.28
C ASP A 260 -8.31 -18.63 -9.05
N SER A 261 -9.55 -19.09 -9.22
CA SER A 261 -10.67 -18.85 -8.30
C SER A 261 -10.97 -19.98 -7.31
N GLU A 262 -10.32 -21.14 -7.39
CA GLU A 262 -10.72 -22.29 -6.55
C GLU A 262 -10.25 -22.25 -5.10
N ASN A 263 -9.33 -21.34 -4.72
CA ASN A 263 -8.75 -21.35 -3.37
C ASN A 263 -8.79 -20.02 -2.61
N ARG A 264 -9.57 -19.03 -3.07
CA ARG A 264 -9.74 -17.76 -2.35
C ARG A 264 -10.98 -17.83 -1.48
N LYS A 265 -10.91 -17.28 -0.26
CA LYS A 265 -12.08 -17.17 0.63
C LYS A 265 -13.17 -16.36 -0.08
N PRO A 266 -14.46 -16.73 0.06
CA PRO A 266 -15.56 -15.90 -0.42
C PRO A 266 -15.43 -14.47 0.11
N PHE A 267 -15.82 -13.49 -0.71
CA PHE A 267 -15.80 -12.06 -0.37
C PHE A 267 -14.40 -11.47 -0.08
N TRP A 268 -13.31 -12.10 -0.54
CA TRP A 268 -11.93 -11.62 -0.31
C TRP A 268 -11.64 -10.20 -0.82
N PHE A 269 -12.44 -9.68 -1.74
CA PHE A 269 -12.24 -8.37 -2.38
C PHE A 269 -12.75 -7.21 -1.52
N ILE A 270 -13.56 -7.47 -0.49
CA ILE A 270 -14.16 -6.40 0.32
C ILE A 270 -13.08 -5.75 1.18
N VAL A 271 -12.80 -4.47 0.93
CA VAL A 271 -11.84 -3.67 1.70
C VAL A 271 -12.55 -2.70 2.66
N PRO A 272 -11.90 -2.27 3.76
CA PRO A 272 -12.49 -1.33 4.72
C PRO A 272 -12.99 -0.01 4.11
N GLN A 273 -12.43 0.42 2.98
CA GLN A 273 -12.83 1.63 2.28
C GLN A 273 -14.21 1.53 1.63
N GLU A 274 -14.70 0.30 1.37
CA GLU A 274 -15.97 0.04 0.69
C GLU A 274 -17.14 -0.20 1.67
N ILE A 275 -16.88 -0.14 2.98
CA ILE A 275 -17.87 -0.46 4.02
C ILE A 275 -19.16 0.40 3.89
N ASN A 276 -19.03 1.65 3.45
CA ASN A 276 -20.18 2.55 3.28
C ASN A 276 -21.08 2.13 2.12
N GLN A 277 -20.50 1.69 1.00
CA GLN A 277 -21.27 1.18 -0.14
C GLN A 277 -21.93 -0.16 0.19
N LEU A 278 -21.18 -1.04 0.87
CA LEU A 278 -21.67 -2.31 1.33
C LEU A 278 -22.82 -2.15 2.35
N ARG A 279 -22.74 -1.16 3.24
CA ARG A 279 -23.82 -0.83 4.19
C ARG A 279 -25.14 -0.54 3.47
N GLU A 280 -25.13 0.30 2.44
CA GLU A 280 -26.35 0.64 1.72
C GLU A 280 -26.91 -0.56 0.95
N SER A 281 -26.04 -1.40 0.39
CA SER A 281 -26.44 -2.66 -0.27
C SER A 281 -27.09 -3.63 0.72
N ILE A 282 -26.45 -3.87 1.87
CA ILE A 282 -26.89 -4.80 2.92
C ILE A 282 -28.28 -4.48 3.46
N LYS A 283 -28.67 -3.21 3.56
CA LYS A 283 -30.01 -2.82 4.03
C LYS A 283 -31.14 -3.41 3.18
N THR A 284 -30.88 -3.65 1.90
CA THR A 284 -31.86 -4.19 0.94
C THR A 284 -31.82 -5.72 0.81
N GLU A 285 -30.86 -6.38 1.45
CA GLU A 285 -30.66 -7.82 1.37
C GLU A 285 -31.47 -8.62 2.40
N SER A 286 -31.62 -9.93 2.13
CA SER A 286 -32.26 -10.86 3.06
C SER A 286 -31.38 -11.14 4.29
N SER A 287 -31.99 -11.41 5.45
CA SER A 287 -31.24 -11.73 6.67
C SER A 287 -30.27 -12.92 6.51
N GLU A 288 -30.60 -13.88 5.63
CA GLU A 288 -29.71 -14.99 5.29
C GLU A 288 -28.46 -14.51 4.54
N ASN A 289 -28.62 -13.68 3.51
CA ASN A 289 -27.51 -13.12 2.74
C ASN A 289 -26.62 -12.24 3.63
N ILE A 290 -27.22 -11.46 4.52
CA ILE A 290 -26.49 -10.62 5.48
C ILE A 290 -25.63 -11.49 6.39
N ALA A 291 -26.17 -12.57 6.95
CA ALA A 291 -25.41 -13.50 7.79
C ALA A 291 -24.23 -14.13 7.03
N VAL A 292 -24.43 -14.51 5.76
CA VAL A 292 -23.35 -15.02 4.89
C VAL A 292 -22.24 -13.98 4.75
N ILE A 293 -22.57 -12.75 4.37
CA ILE A 293 -21.59 -11.68 4.16
C ILE A 293 -20.81 -11.43 5.45
N LEU A 294 -21.51 -11.28 6.58
CA LEU A 294 -20.90 -11.01 7.89
C LEU A 294 -19.96 -12.14 8.36
N ASN A 295 -20.22 -13.39 7.97
CA ASN A 295 -19.37 -14.54 8.32
C ASN A 295 -18.01 -14.53 7.61
N TYR A 296 -17.93 -13.99 6.39
CA TYR A 296 -16.74 -14.08 5.55
C TYR A 296 -15.88 -12.81 5.53
N ILE A 297 -16.42 -11.66 5.94
CA ILE A 297 -15.67 -10.40 6.03
C ILE A 297 -14.88 -10.28 7.35
N ASP A 298 -14.01 -9.28 7.43
CA ASP A 298 -13.25 -8.98 8.65
C ASP A 298 -14.17 -8.66 9.85
N ARG A 299 -13.76 -9.11 11.05
CA ARG A 299 -14.54 -9.00 12.29
C ARG A 299 -14.90 -7.54 12.64
N ASP A 300 -14.00 -6.60 12.39
CA ASP A 300 -14.24 -5.19 12.69
C ASP A 300 -15.30 -4.60 11.76
N MET A 301 -15.28 -4.99 10.48
CA MET A 301 -16.28 -4.58 9.50
C MET A 301 -17.63 -5.24 9.80
N ALA A 302 -17.63 -6.54 10.11
CA ALA A 302 -18.84 -7.29 10.45
C ALA A 302 -19.56 -6.68 11.67
N SER A 303 -18.81 -6.34 12.73
CA SER A 303 -19.39 -5.72 13.91
C SER A 303 -20.04 -4.37 13.61
N LYS A 304 -19.41 -3.53 12.78
CA LYS A 304 -19.95 -2.22 12.38
C LYS A 304 -21.22 -2.37 11.55
N LEU A 305 -21.20 -3.26 10.54
CA LEU A 305 -22.35 -3.51 9.68
C LEU A 305 -23.52 -4.12 10.47
N PHE A 306 -23.25 -5.05 11.38
CA PHE A 306 -24.27 -5.62 12.25
C PHE A 306 -24.92 -4.56 13.15
N ALA A 307 -24.13 -3.60 13.67
CA ALA A 307 -24.66 -2.50 14.47
C ALA A 307 -25.60 -1.57 13.70
N ASP A 308 -25.42 -1.42 12.39
CA ASP A 308 -26.23 -0.56 11.53
C ASP A 308 -27.55 -1.21 11.05
N LEU A 309 -27.73 -2.52 11.28
CA LEU A 309 -28.97 -3.24 10.93
C LEU A 309 -30.15 -2.80 11.81
N ASN A 310 -31.36 -2.92 11.25
CA ASN A 310 -32.59 -2.71 12.02
C ASN A 310 -32.81 -3.86 13.04
N ALA A 311 -33.67 -3.63 14.04
CA ALA A 311 -33.85 -4.58 15.15
C ALA A 311 -34.32 -5.98 14.69
N ASP A 312 -35.19 -6.04 13.68
CA ASP A 312 -35.72 -7.31 13.13
C ASP A 312 -34.62 -8.09 12.39
N GLN A 313 -33.85 -7.42 11.54
CA GLN A 313 -32.70 -8.00 10.84
C GLN A 313 -31.64 -8.50 11.83
N LYS A 314 -31.34 -7.72 12.89
CA LYS A 314 -30.40 -8.14 13.94
C LYS A 314 -30.83 -9.46 14.59
N MET A 315 -32.09 -9.56 15.02
CA MET A 315 -32.59 -10.78 15.66
C MET A 315 -32.48 -11.99 14.72
N LYS A 316 -32.93 -11.87 13.48
CA LYS A 316 -32.89 -12.95 12.49
C LYS A 316 -31.45 -13.38 12.16
N VAL A 317 -30.55 -12.42 11.99
CA VAL A 317 -29.12 -12.70 11.73
C VAL A 317 -28.47 -13.39 12.95
N SER A 318 -28.78 -12.94 14.17
CA SER A 318 -28.29 -13.60 15.40
C SER A 318 -28.82 -15.03 15.55
N GLU A 319 -30.08 -15.28 15.21
CA GLU A 319 -30.66 -16.63 15.21
C GLU A 319 -29.97 -17.55 14.20
N LEU A 320 -29.63 -17.03 13.02
CA LEU A 320 -28.87 -17.76 12.00
C LEU A 320 -27.45 -18.10 12.48
N PHE A 321 -26.77 -17.19 13.19
CA PHE A 321 -25.45 -17.47 13.76
C PHE A 321 -25.48 -18.45 14.95
N SER A 322 -26.62 -18.54 15.65
CA SER A 322 -26.80 -19.50 16.75
C SER A 322 -26.96 -20.94 16.27
N ASN A 323 -27.25 -21.16 14.98
CA ASN A 323 -27.51 -22.47 14.40
C ASN A 323 -26.46 -22.81 13.33
N VAL A 324 -25.98 -24.06 13.33
CA VAL A 324 -25.05 -24.53 12.29
C VAL A 324 -25.85 -25.01 11.07
N LYS A 325 -25.96 -24.16 10.05
CA LYS A 325 -26.59 -24.49 8.76
C LYS A 325 -25.51 -24.60 7.68
N GLN A 326 -25.49 -25.71 6.94
CA GLN A 326 -24.64 -25.84 5.76
C GLN A 326 -25.23 -25.01 4.62
N MET A 327 -24.43 -24.12 4.04
CA MET A 327 -24.85 -23.27 2.93
C MET A 327 -24.49 -23.91 1.60
N ASP A 328 -25.33 -23.67 0.59
CA ASP A 328 -25.06 -24.08 -0.78
C ASP A 328 -23.90 -23.24 -1.36
N PRO A 329 -22.78 -23.86 -1.77
CA PRO A 329 -21.66 -23.15 -2.38
C PRO A 329 -22.05 -22.28 -3.58
N ASP A 330 -23.05 -22.70 -4.37
CA ASP A 330 -23.47 -21.95 -5.56
C ASP A 330 -24.27 -20.69 -5.20
N ALA A 331 -25.04 -20.75 -4.10
CA ALA A 331 -25.71 -19.60 -3.53
C ALA A 331 -24.70 -18.56 -2.99
N VAL A 332 -23.64 -19.02 -2.32
CA VAL A 332 -22.56 -18.14 -1.83
C VAL A 332 -21.83 -17.47 -2.99
N LYS A 333 -21.49 -18.21 -4.05
CA LYS A 333 -20.84 -17.64 -5.25
C LYS A 333 -21.74 -16.63 -5.96
N SER A 334 -23.03 -16.91 -6.07
CA SER A 334 -24.01 -15.99 -6.69
C SER A 334 -24.13 -14.69 -5.90
N LEU A 335 -24.15 -14.79 -4.57
CA LEU A 335 -24.14 -13.62 -3.69
C LEU A 335 -22.81 -12.86 -3.78
N GLU A 336 -21.68 -13.57 -3.83
CA GLU A 336 -20.36 -12.98 -4.03
C GLU A 336 -20.32 -12.14 -5.31
N GLN A 337 -20.82 -12.69 -6.42
CA GLN A 337 -20.89 -11.99 -7.71
C GLN A 337 -21.80 -10.76 -7.63
N LYS A 338 -22.99 -10.89 -7.03
CA LYS A 338 -23.92 -9.76 -6.85
C LYS A 338 -23.30 -8.61 -6.04
N VAL A 339 -22.63 -8.93 -4.95
CA VAL A 339 -21.93 -7.94 -4.11
C VAL A 339 -20.78 -7.31 -4.88
N ARG A 340 -19.98 -8.11 -5.60
CA ARG A 340 -18.89 -7.63 -6.45
C ARG A 340 -19.39 -6.66 -7.52
N ASP A 341 -20.47 -6.98 -8.21
CA ASP A 341 -21.05 -6.12 -9.23
C ASP A 341 -21.61 -4.83 -8.62
N THR A 342 -22.22 -4.93 -7.44
CA THR A 342 -22.70 -3.76 -6.71
C THR A 342 -21.54 -2.83 -6.34
N LEU A 343 -20.42 -3.35 -5.84
CA LEU A 343 -19.27 -2.52 -5.48
C LEU A 343 -18.56 -1.94 -6.72
N ASN A 344 -18.41 -2.72 -7.79
CA ASN A 344 -17.67 -2.30 -8.99
C ASN A 344 -18.44 -1.31 -9.86
N TYR A 345 -19.77 -1.42 -9.92
CA TYR A 345 -20.62 -0.65 -10.84
C TYR A 345 -21.49 0.40 -10.15
N SER A 346 -21.31 0.62 -8.84
CA SER A 346 -21.96 1.73 -8.15
C SER A 346 -21.31 3.07 -8.53
N LEU A 347 -22.04 3.88 -9.30
CA LEU A 347 -21.66 5.27 -9.56
C LEU A 347 -22.23 6.17 -8.47
N GLY A 348 -21.35 6.81 -7.69
CA GLY A 348 -21.75 7.86 -6.75
C GLY A 348 -21.18 7.69 -5.35
N GLY A 349 -21.69 8.52 -4.44
CA GLY A 349 -21.16 8.68 -3.10
C GLY A 349 -20.82 10.14 -2.82
N ASP A 350 -21.23 10.62 -1.66
CA ASP A 350 -20.82 11.91 -1.13
C ASP A 350 -19.30 12.02 -1.01
N GLU A 351 -18.60 10.94 -0.67
CA GLU A 351 -17.13 10.92 -0.62
C GLU A 351 -16.46 11.21 -1.96
N ILE A 352 -16.99 10.66 -3.07
CA ILE A 352 -16.47 10.91 -4.42
C ILE A 352 -16.73 12.38 -4.78
N LEU A 353 -17.94 12.87 -4.52
CA LEU A 353 -18.30 14.27 -4.76
C LEU A 353 -17.41 15.21 -3.95
N VAL A 354 -17.16 14.92 -2.67
CA VAL A 354 -16.27 15.67 -1.79
C VAL A 354 -14.84 15.70 -2.34
N LYS A 355 -14.30 14.54 -2.78
CA LYS A 355 -12.97 14.48 -3.40
C LYS A 355 -12.89 15.32 -4.68
N LEU A 356 -13.93 15.31 -5.52
CA LEU A 356 -13.97 16.13 -6.74
C LEU A 356 -14.04 17.63 -6.41
N LEU A 357 -14.85 18.00 -5.42
CA LEU A 357 -15.00 19.38 -4.98
C LEU A 357 -13.70 19.92 -4.37
N ASP A 358 -12.99 19.16 -3.55
CA ASP A 358 -11.69 19.54 -2.97
C ASP A 358 -10.64 19.95 -4.01
N TYR A 359 -10.68 19.33 -5.20
CA TYR A 359 -9.74 19.65 -6.27
C TYR A 359 -10.25 20.72 -7.24
N SER A 360 -11.50 21.16 -7.05
CA SER A 360 -12.09 22.25 -7.83
C SER A 360 -11.77 23.60 -7.19
N ASP A 361 -11.82 24.66 -7.99
CA ASP A 361 -11.66 26.02 -7.49
C ASP A 361 -12.83 26.42 -6.55
N LYS A 362 -12.57 27.34 -5.62
CA LYS A 362 -13.55 27.79 -4.63
C LYS A 362 -14.86 28.27 -5.26
N ALA A 363 -14.79 28.99 -6.39
CA ALA A 363 -15.98 29.50 -7.07
C ALA A 363 -16.86 28.37 -7.62
N THR A 364 -16.25 27.30 -8.16
CA THR A 364 -16.97 26.09 -8.59
C THR A 364 -17.59 25.35 -7.41
N GLN A 365 -16.86 25.21 -6.30
CA GLN A 365 -17.39 24.57 -5.09
C GLN A 365 -18.63 25.30 -4.56
N ASP A 366 -18.52 26.63 -4.38
CA ASP A 366 -19.61 27.45 -3.84
C ASP A 366 -20.85 27.38 -4.74
N LYS A 367 -20.68 27.40 -6.06
CA LYS A 367 -21.78 27.23 -7.03
C LYS A 367 -22.47 25.87 -6.88
N ILE A 368 -21.69 24.78 -6.79
CA ILE A 368 -22.25 23.43 -6.67
C ILE A 368 -22.98 23.28 -5.32
N ILE A 369 -22.38 23.74 -4.22
CA ILE A 369 -22.97 23.71 -2.89
C ILE A 369 -24.25 24.56 -2.85
N ALA A 370 -24.27 25.75 -3.45
CA ALA A 370 -25.47 26.59 -3.54
C ALA A 370 -26.61 25.90 -4.30
N ASN A 371 -26.30 25.21 -5.41
CA ASN A 371 -27.27 24.41 -6.15
C ASN A 371 -27.83 23.25 -5.30
N PHE A 372 -26.98 22.57 -4.52
CA PHE A 372 -27.45 21.55 -3.60
C PHE A 372 -28.24 22.13 -2.43
N LYS A 373 -27.95 23.34 -1.95
CA LYS A 373 -28.70 23.99 -0.88
C LYS A 373 -30.16 24.22 -1.27
N ALA A 374 -30.44 24.48 -2.54
CA ALA A 374 -31.79 24.63 -3.08
C ALA A 374 -32.53 23.28 -3.27
N LYS A 375 -31.82 22.22 -3.70
CA LYS A 375 -32.44 20.92 -4.04
C LYS A 375 -32.45 19.91 -2.88
N ASN A 376 -31.41 19.90 -2.07
CA ASN A 376 -31.18 18.96 -0.97
C ASN A 376 -30.37 19.64 0.16
N PRO A 377 -31.03 20.41 1.05
CA PRO A 377 -30.36 21.13 2.14
C PRO A 377 -29.54 20.22 3.07
N PRO A 378 -29.99 19.01 3.46
CA PRO A 378 -29.19 18.08 4.26
C PRO A 378 -27.86 17.70 3.60
N LEU A 379 -27.87 17.39 2.29
CA LEU A 379 -26.65 17.05 1.57
C LEU A 379 -25.71 18.25 1.46
N ALA A 380 -26.24 19.44 1.20
CA ALA A 380 -25.43 20.67 1.15
C ALA A 380 -24.72 20.93 2.48
N ALA A 381 -25.43 20.77 3.61
CA ALA A 381 -24.84 20.92 4.95
C ALA A 381 -23.73 19.88 5.21
N LYS A 382 -23.90 18.64 4.71
CA LYS A 382 -22.86 17.61 4.79
C LYS A 382 -21.64 17.98 3.94
N LEU A 383 -21.84 18.39 2.69
CA LEU A 383 -20.75 18.78 1.78
C LEU A 383 -19.97 19.99 2.32
N MET A 384 -20.66 21.00 2.87
CA MET A 384 -19.99 22.16 3.47
C MET A 384 -19.04 21.80 4.62
N LYS A 385 -19.34 20.73 5.36
CA LYS A 385 -18.47 20.23 6.46
C LYS A 385 -17.36 19.31 5.99
N SER A 386 -17.44 18.78 4.77
CA SER A 386 -16.54 17.74 4.28
C SER A 386 -15.60 18.22 3.17
N VAL A 387 -15.96 19.29 2.48
CA VAL A 387 -15.13 19.88 1.42
C VAL A 387 -14.12 20.84 2.05
N PHE A 388 -12.85 20.64 1.73
CA PHE A 388 -11.76 21.50 2.17
C PHE A 388 -11.05 22.11 0.97
N SER A 389 -10.95 23.44 0.95
CA SER A 389 -10.22 24.18 -0.09
C SER A 389 -8.83 24.57 0.39
N PHE A 390 -7.91 24.79 -0.53
CA PHE A 390 -6.58 25.30 -0.18
C PHE A 390 -6.66 26.67 0.50
N GLU A 391 -7.61 27.51 0.10
CA GLU A 391 -7.85 28.83 0.66
C GLU A 391 -8.28 28.76 2.14
N ASP A 392 -8.89 27.65 2.57
CA ASP A 392 -9.36 27.47 3.94
C ASP A 392 -8.19 27.25 4.93
N ILE A 393 -6.96 27.00 4.43
CA ILE A 393 -5.72 26.92 5.24
C ILE A 393 -5.47 28.21 6.05
N VAL A 394 -5.98 29.36 5.59
CA VAL A 394 -5.85 30.64 6.29
C VAL A 394 -6.50 30.63 7.68
N ASN A 395 -7.44 29.72 7.93
CA ASN A 395 -8.14 29.60 9.20
C ASN A 395 -7.40 28.71 10.21
N PHE A 396 -6.27 28.11 9.83
CA PHE A 396 -5.49 27.28 10.72
C PHE A 396 -4.74 28.09 11.77
N SER A 397 -4.65 27.53 12.98
CA SER A 397 -3.79 28.08 14.04
C SER A 397 -2.31 28.01 13.64
N GLY A 398 -1.47 28.83 14.25
CA GLY A 398 -0.02 28.79 14.03
C GLY A 398 0.61 27.41 14.29
N GLU A 399 0.13 26.70 15.32
CA GLU A 399 0.58 25.35 15.66
C GLU A 399 0.17 24.32 14.60
N THR A 400 -1.08 24.42 14.11
CA THR A 400 -1.60 23.59 13.02
C THR A 400 -0.79 23.83 11.74
N LEU A 401 -0.57 25.09 11.36
CA LEU A 401 0.23 25.46 10.19
C LEU A 401 1.67 24.93 10.30
N GLN A 402 2.31 25.06 11.47
CA GLN A 402 3.65 24.54 11.69
C GLN A 402 3.72 23.02 11.57
N THR A 403 2.67 22.32 12.00
CA THR A 403 2.56 20.87 11.86
C THR A 403 2.37 20.45 10.41
N VAL A 404 1.52 21.15 9.67
CA VAL A 404 1.34 20.94 8.22
C VAL A 404 2.64 21.19 7.47
N MET A 405 3.33 22.31 7.73
CA MET A 405 4.62 22.67 7.11
C MET A 405 5.74 21.63 7.31
N ARG A 406 5.68 20.83 8.40
CA ARG A 406 6.64 19.75 8.66
C ARG A 406 6.38 18.50 7.81
N ARG A 407 5.15 18.31 7.32
CA ARG A 407 4.71 17.11 6.60
C ARG A 407 4.63 17.32 5.08
N ILE A 408 4.60 18.56 4.62
CA ILE A 408 4.55 18.91 3.19
C ILE A 408 5.91 19.38 2.67
N ASN A 409 6.05 19.42 1.34
CA ASN A 409 7.19 20.06 0.69
C ASN A 409 7.07 21.59 0.85
N LEU A 410 7.89 22.15 1.73
CA LEU A 410 7.89 23.59 2.03
C LEU A 410 8.21 24.44 0.80
N SER A 411 9.08 23.96 -0.09
CA SER A 411 9.45 24.63 -1.34
C SER A 411 8.25 24.82 -2.25
N ALA A 412 7.51 23.73 -2.47
CA ALA A 412 6.31 23.76 -3.28
C ALA A 412 5.23 24.64 -2.64
N PHE A 413 5.04 24.54 -1.32
CA PHE A 413 4.08 25.37 -0.58
C PHE A 413 4.40 26.86 -0.71
N ALA A 414 5.66 27.25 -0.57
CA ALA A 414 6.12 28.62 -0.76
C ALA A 414 5.81 29.16 -2.17
N GLN A 415 6.03 28.37 -3.21
CA GLN A 415 5.70 28.77 -4.59
C GLN A 415 4.18 28.86 -4.82
N ILE A 416 3.39 28.00 -4.20
CA ILE A 416 1.92 28.10 -4.25
C ILE A 416 1.48 29.44 -3.63
N LEU A 417 1.99 29.80 -2.46
CA LEU A 417 1.63 31.05 -1.79
C LEU A 417 1.96 32.30 -2.62
N LYS A 418 3.05 32.29 -3.40
CA LYS A 418 3.37 33.39 -4.34
C LYS A 418 2.30 33.60 -5.42
N THR A 419 1.54 32.56 -5.77
CA THR A 419 0.48 32.67 -6.78
C THR A 419 -0.86 33.10 -6.22
N MET A 420 -0.99 33.14 -4.88
CA MET A 420 -2.20 33.57 -4.20
C MET A 420 -2.20 35.10 -3.99
N PRO A 421 -3.39 35.71 -3.78
CA PRO A 421 -3.47 37.12 -3.45
C PRO A 421 -2.68 37.43 -2.16
N GLU A 422 -2.01 38.59 -2.14
CA GLU A 422 -1.09 38.98 -1.06
C GLU A 422 -1.75 38.92 0.34
N GLN A 423 -3.04 39.23 0.43
CA GLN A 423 -3.81 39.13 1.67
C GLN A 423 -3.83 37.73 2.29
N TYR A 424 -3.87 36.66 1.48
CA TYR A 424 -3.84 35.28 1.97
C TYR A 424 -2.46 34.94 2.53
N THR A 425 -1.41 35.31 1.79
CA THR A 425 -0.03 35.09 2.20
C THR A 425 0.29 35.84 3.49
N ALA A 426 -0.16 37.10 3.60
CA ALA A 426 0.03 37.91 4.80
C ALA A 426 -0.61 37.28 6.04
N LYS A 427 -1.87 36.81 5.94
CA LYS A 427 -2.56 36.13 7.05
C LYS A 427 -1.85 34.85 7.49
N ILE A 428 -1.40 34.03 6.54
CA ILE A 428 -0.63 32.80 6.85
C ILE A 428 0.69 33.16 7.55
N MET A 429 1.39 34.19 7.07
CA MET A 429 2.62 34.67 7.68
C MET A 429 2.40 35.21 9.10
N GLU A 430 1.29 35.91 9.34
CA GLU A 430 0.91 36.43 10.66
C GLU A 430 0.63 35.31 11.66
N ALA A 431 -0.08 34.27 11.23
CA ALA A 431 -0.39 33.11 12.07
C ALA A 431 0.84 32.29 12.48
N LEU A 432 1.94 32.35 11.71
CA LEU A 432 3.17 31.61 12.00
C LEU A 432 4.02 32.27 13.10
N THR A 433 4.75 31.42 13.83
CA THR A 433 5.81 31.87 14.74
C THR A 433 6.94 32.56 13.97
N GLU A 434 7.73 33.40 14.65
CA GLU A 434 8.83 34.15 14.02
C GLU A 434 9.80 33.24 13.27
N ALA A 435 10.15 32.10 13.86
CA ALA A 435 11.00 31.09 13.22
C ALA A 435 10.34 30.44 11.99
N GLY A 436 9.05 30.12 12.08
CA GLY A 436 8.27 29.55 10.98
C GLY A 436 8.14 30.52 9.80
N ARG A 437 7.87 31.80 10.10
CA ARG A 437 7.79 32.89 9.12
C ARG A 437 9.11 33.08 8.39
N LYS A 438 10.23 33.17 9.13
CA LYS A 438 11.56 33.32 8.55
C LYS A 438 11.91 32.15 7.61
N ARG A 439 11.59 30.92 8.02
CA ARG A 439 11.83 29.72 7.20
C ARG A 439 10.99 29.72 5.92
N LEU A 440 9.71 30.09 6.02
CA LEU A 440 8.82 30.16 4.86
C LEU A 440 9.24 31.28 3.89
N GLN A 441 9.64 32.45 4.40
CA GLN A 441 10.15 33.56 3.58
C GLN A 441 11.43 33.17 2.82
N GLN A 442 12.39 32.54 3.50
CA GLN A 442 13.60 32.04 2.85
C GLN A 442 13.26 31.07 1.70
N GLU A 443 12.31 30.18 1.93
CA GLU A 443 11.90 29.23 0.90
C GLU A 443 11.14 29.89 -0.26
N MET A 444 10.38 30.95 0.01
CA MET A 444 9.79 31.78 -1.03
C MET A 444 10.91 32.43 -1.87
N GLU A 445 11.94 33.02 -1.27
CA GLU A 445 13.02 33.68 -2.01
C GLU A 445 13.89 32.71 -2.81
N LEU A 446 14.23 31.57 -2.23
CA LEU A 446 15.17 30.58 -2.80
C LEU A 446 14.50 29.61 -3.78
N GLY A 447 13.19 29.38 -3.63
CA GLY A 447 12.48 28.37 -4.40
C GLY A 447 12.36 28.73 -5.88
N LYS A 448 12.61 27.74 -6.74
CA LYS A 448 12.43 27.88 -8.20
C LYS A 448 10.95 28.03 -8.55
N PRO A 449 10.58 28.93 -9.47
CA PRO A 449 9.19 29.08 -9.89
C PRO A 449 8.68 27.77 -10.50
N LEU A 450 7.47 27.38 -10.08
CA LEU A 450 6.79 26.19 -10.58
C LEU A 450 5.90 26.55 -11.77
N SER A 451 5.74 25.63 -12.72
CA SER A 451 4.76 25.79 -13.80
C SER A 451 3.33 25.73 -13.24
N ALA A 452 2.37 26.35 -13.94
CA ALA A 452 0.96 26.35 -13.51
C ALA A 452 0.41 24.93 -13.28
N GLN A 453 0.78 23.98 -14.13
CA GLN A 453 0.38 22.58 -13.97
C GLN A 453 0.96 21.93 -12.72
N ARG A 454 2.25 22.19 -12.44
CA ARG A 454 2.92 21.71 -11.22
C ARG A 454 2.30 22.33 -9.96
N ILE A 455 1.91 23.61 -10.01
CA ILE A 455 1.22 24.29 -8.90
C ILE A 455 -0.10 23.58 -8.56
N ILE A 456 -0.87 23.16 -9.57
CA ILE A 456 -2.12 22.40 -9.35
C ILE A 456 -1.84 21.05 -8.71
N GLU A 457 -0.82 20.33 -9.19
CA GLU A 457 -0.42 19.03 -8.63
C GLU A 457 0.07 19.16 -7.18
N GLU A 458 0.88 20.16 -6.88
CA GLU A 458 1.39 20.39 -5.53
C GLU A 458 0.27 20.88 -4.57
N LYS A 459 -0.67 21.72 -5.05
CA LYS A 459 -1.88 22.07 -4.28
C LYS A 459 -2.67 20.81 -3.88
N ARG A 460 -2.86 19.87 -4.82
CA ARG A 460 -3.51 18.57 -4.55
C ARG A 460 -2.76 17.78 -3.47
N ARG A 461 -1.43 17.66 -3.60
CA ARG A 461 -0.59 16.94 -2.62
C ARG A 461 -0.68 17.54 -1.21
N VAL A 462 -0.76 18.88 -1.12
CA VAL A 462 -0.93 19.57 0.17
C VAL A 462 -2.29 19.24 0.79
N ILE A 463 -3.38 19.32 0.02
CA ILE A 463 -4.73 18.96 0.50
C ILE A 463 -4.77 17.49 0.97
N GLU A 464 -4.21 16.57 0.18
CA GLU A 464 -4.12 15.15 0.57
C GLU A 464 -3.34 14.95 1.88
N SER A 465 -2.24 15.68 2.06
CA SER A 465 -1.44 15.61 3.27
C SER A 465 -2.19 16.13 4.50
N ILE A 466 -2.92 17.24 4.35
CA ILE A 466 -3.79 17.81 5.39
C ILE A 466 -4.89 16.80 5.76
N ARG A 467 -5.54 16.16 4.78
CA ARG A 467 -6.55 15.13 5.04
C ARG A 467 -5.99 13.93 5.81
N LYS A 468 -4.77 13.49 5.48
CA LYS A 468 -4.10 12.43 6.24
C LYS A 468 -3.84 12.84 7.68
N LEU A 469 -3.38 14.06 7.92
CA LEU A 469 -3.18 14.59 9.27
C LEU A 469 -4.49 14.67 10.06
N ASN A 470 -5.60 15.02 9.40
CA ASN A 470 -6.93 15.02 10.02
C ASN A 470 -7.40 13.60 10.35
N ALA A 471 -7.18 12.64 9.44
CA ALA A 471 -7.50 11.23 9.69
C ALA A 471 -6.63 10.60 10.80
N GLU A 472 -5.39 11.06 10.96
CA GLU A 472 -4.49 10.69 12.06
C GLU A 472 -4.88 11.36 13.41
N GLY A 473 -5.82 12.31 13.40
CA GLY A 473 -6.23 13.08 14.59
C GLY A 473 -5.19 14.11 15.06
N ILE A 474 -4.22 14.44 14.23
CA ILE A 474 -3.13 15.39 14.55
C ILE A 474 -3.59 16.83 14.37
N ILE A 475 -4.49 17.07 13.40
CA ILE A 475 -5.12 18.36 13.16
C ILE A 475 -6.64 18.14 13.08
N GLU A 476 -7.41 19.19 13.35
CA GLU A 476 -8.86 19.18 13.17
C GLU A 476 -9.22 20.19 12.09
N LEU A 477 -9.95 19.73 11.07
CA LEU A 477 -10.54 20.59 10.05
C LEU A 477 -11.83 21.21 10.62
N ILE A 478 -11.87 22.54 10.68
CA ILE A 478 -13.01 23.33 11.21
C ILE A 478 -14.02 23.61 10.10
#